data_AF-A0A2M8F467-F1
#
_entry.id   AF-A0A2M8F467-F1
#
_cell.length_a   1.000
_cell.length_b   1.000
_cell.length_c   1.000
_cell.angle_alpha   90.00
_cell.angle_beta   90.00
_cell.angle_gamma   90.00
#
_symmetry.space_group_name_H-M   'P 1'
#
loop_
_entity.id
_entity.type
_entity.pdbx_description
1 polymer ?
#
loop_
_entity_poly.entity_id
_entity_poly.type
_entity_poly.pdbx_seq_one_letter_code
_entity_poly.pdbx_strand_id
1 'polypeptide(L)'
;KSQQEFANLFNNSPEALVYLDPKGNILNINPRFTELFGYTLEEVKGRNINEGMIHPPNKIEEGKGLDKIALSKGYFNYETIRKKKDGTLFPVSISGSNISTDSKLMEVRVLYAPTKLFISRSSDMPLQGKTVVSEVSSSTGVSKKITLFQSYPQIPSEFFSTSF
;
A
#
# COMPACT_ATOMS: atom_id res chain seq x y z
N LYS A 1 9.47 28.38 -9.39
CA LYS A 1 8.29 28.35 -8.49
C LYS A 1 7.66 26.96 -8.42
N SER A 2 7.26 26.36 -9.55
CA SER A 2 6.62 25.02 -9.60
C SER A 2 7.36 23.90 -8.84
N GLN A 3 8.70 23.80 -8.93
CA GLN A 3 9.46 22.74 -8.23
C GLN A 3 9.45 22.89 -6.70
N GLN A 4 9.52 24.13 -6.19
CA GLN A 4 9.60 24.39 -4.75
C GLN A 4 8.22 24.24 -4.09
N GLU A 5 7.15 24.62 -4.80
CA GLU A 5 5.77 24.35 -4.41
C GLU A 5 5.48 22.84 -4.40
N PHE A 6 5.91 22.10 -5.43
CA PHE A 6 5.78 20.64 -5.44
C PHE A 6 6.54 19.99 -4.28
N ALA A 7 7.80 20.36 -4.06
CA ALA A 7 8.59 19.83 -2.95
C ALA A 7 7.91 20.09 -1.60
N ASN A 8 7.36 21.29 -1.38
CA ASN A 8 6.63 21.61 -0.17
C ASN A 8 5.35 20.77 0.00
N LEU A 9 4.53 20.62 -1.05
CA LEU A 9 3.31 19.81 -0.98
C LEU A 9 3.62 18.33 -0.78
N PHE A 10 4.66 17.82 -1.44
CA PHE A 10 5.07 16.43 -1.32
C PHE A 10 5.63 16.11 0.07
N ASN A 11 6.54 16.95 0.58
CA ASN A 11 7.20 16.74 1.87
C ASN A 11 6.26 16.96 3.06
N ASN A 12 5.31 17.90 2.95
CA ASN A 12 4.35 18.21 4.02
C ASN A 12 3.01 17.49 3.87
N SER A 13 2.88 16.57 2.90
CA SER A 13 1.66 15.78 2.77
C SER A 13 1.42 14.96 4.04
N PRO A 14 0.17 14.89 4.55
CA PRO A 14 -0.16 14.06 5.71
C PRO A 14 -0.12 12.57 5.39
N GLU A 15 -0.07 12.19 4.11
CA GLU A 15 -0.10 10.80 3.67
C GLU A 15 1.25 10.34 3.13
N ALA A 16 1.48 9.03 3.15
CA ALA A 16 2.70 8.44 2.62
C ALA A 16 2.68 8.51 1.09
N LEU A 17 3.63 9.25 0.52
CA LEU A 17 3.76 9.44 -0.93
C LEU A 17 5.06 8.85 -1.45
N VAL A 18 4.96 8.20 -2.61
CA VAL A 18 6.10 7.80 -3.43
C VAL A 18 5.93 8.35 -4.84
N TYR A 19 7.05 8.75 -5.43
CA TYR A 19 7.15 9.18 -6.80
C TYR A 19 7.97 8.19 -7.61
N LEU A 20 7.39 7.69 -8.70
CA LEU A 20 7.94 6.62 -9.51
C LEU A 20 8.12 7.08 -10.96
N ASP A 21 9.16 6.55 -11.60
CA ASP A 21 9.31 6.62 -13.05
C ASP A 21 8.29 5.66 -13.74
N PRO A 22 8.12 5.73 -15.07
CA PRO A 22 7.18 4.86 -15.79
C PRO A 22 7.51 3.35 -15.71
N LYS A 23 8.70 2.98 -15.23
CA LYS A 23 9.11 1.58 -15.02
C LYS A 23 8.84 1.12 -13.60
N GLY A 24 8.37 2.00 -12.70
CA GLY A 24 8.12 1.72 -11.29
C GLY A 24 9.35 1.89 -10.40
N ASN A 25 10.41 2.54 -10.88
CA ASN A 25 11.59 2.84 -10.07
C ASN A 25 11.35 4.08 -9.21
N ILE A 26 11.78 4.01 -7.95
CA ILE A 26 11.55 5.08 -6.98
C ILE A 26 12.46 6.27 -7.28
N LEU A 27 11.84 7.39 -7.64
CA LEU A 27 12.51 8.67 -7.82
C LEU A 27 12.63 9.42 -6.49
N ASN A 28 11.54 9.41 -5.70
CA ASN A 28 11.48 10.09 -4.41
C ASN A 28 10.43 9.48 -3.48
N ILE A 29 10.59 9.68 -2.16
CA ILE A 29 9.61 9.35 -1.12
C ILE A 29 9.50 10.52 -0.16
N ASN A 30 8.33 10.71 0.45
CA ASN A 30 8.16 11.75 1.48
C ASN A 30 8.45 11.20 2.89
N PRO A 31 8.54 12.08 3.91
CA PRO A 31 8.76 11.65 5.30
C PRO A 31 7.69 10.67 5.80
N ARG A 32 6.42 10.84 5.41
CA ARG A 32 5.34 9.92 5.80
C ARG A 32 5.51 8.52 5.24
N PHE A 33 6.06 8.36 4.04
CA PHE A 33 6.41 7.04 3.51
C PHE A 33 7.50 6.38 4.37
N THR A 34 8.50 7.15 4.78
CA THR A 34 9.56 6.67 5.67
C THR A 34 9.00 6.20 7.01
N GLU A 35 8.11 7.00 7.63
CA GLU A 35 7.44 6.64 8.87
C GLU A 35 6.55 5.39 8.74
N LEU A 36 5.79 5.29 7.64
CA LEU A 36 4.85 4.19 7.43
C LEU A 36 5.54 2.87 7.14
N PHE A 37 6.53 2.87 6.23
CA PHE A 37 7.19 1.66 5.73
C PHE A 37 8.55 1.37 6.38
N GLY A 38 9.18 2.35 7.05
CA GLY A 38 10.48 2.19 7.72
C GLY A 38 11.70 2.27 6.80
N TYR A 39 11.54 2.73 5.56
CA TYR A 39 12.64 2.86 4.59
C TYR A 39 13.03 4.32 4.38
N THR A 40 14.33 4.63 4.35
CA THR A 40 14.79 5.97 3.96
C THR A 40 14.94 6.09 2.45
N LEU A 41 15.02 7.32 1.93
CA LEU A 41 15.16 7.56 0.50
C LEU A 41 16.46 6.94 -0.03
N GLU A 42 17.55 7.04 0.72
CA GLU A 42 18.87 6.51 0.36
C GLU A 42 18.83 4.99 0.15
N GLU A 43 17.97 4.27 0.87
CA GLU A 43 17.83 2.81 0.79
C GLU A 43 16.98 2.34 -0.39
N VAL A 44 16.13 3.22 -0.92
CA VAL A 44 15.08 2.84 -1.89
C VAL A 44 15.20 3.53 -3.23
N LYS A 45 15.90 4.65 -3.32
CA LYS A 45 16.04 5.42 -4.55
C LYS A 45 16.62 4.55 -5.67
N GLY A 46 15.97 4.59 -6.84
CA GLY A 46 16.33 3.81 -8.02
C GLY A 46 15.89 2.34 -7.98
N ARG A 47 15.43 1.82 -6.84
CA ARG A 47 14.87 0.46 -6.77
C ARG A 47 13.45 0.42 -7.31
N ASN A 48 13.04 -0.72 -7.85
CA ASN A 48 11.69 -0.90 -8.31
C ASN A 48 10.74 -1.20 -7.14
N ILE A 49 9.64 -0.45 -7.02
CA ILE A 49 8.68 -0.60 -5.92
C ILE A 49 8.04 -2.01 -5.91
N ASN A 50 7.95 -2.66 -7.07
CA ASN A 50 7.30 -3.96 -7.26
C ASN A 50 8.23 -5.17 -7.09
N GLU A 51 9.46 -4.99 -6.60
CA GLU A 51 10.41 -6.10 -6.39
C GLU A 51 10.35 -6.68 -4.96
N GLY A 52 9.18 -6.66 -4.32
CA GLY A 52 8.99 -7.35 -3.04
C GLY A 52 9.41 -6.57 -1.78
N MET A 53 9.84 -5.31 -1.94
CA MET A 53 10.24 -4.46 -0.81
C MET A 53 9.05 -4.13 0.11
N ILE A 54 7.95 -3.65 -0.48
CA ILE A 54 6.70 -3.33 0.24
C ILE A 54 5.60 -4.36 0.00
N HIS A 55 5.86 -5.37 -0.84
CA HIS A 55 4.89 -6.37 -1.25
C HIS A 55 5.14 -7.66 -0.47
N PRO A 56 4.12 -8.29 0.15
CA PRO A 56 4.23 -9.71 0.49
C PRO A 56 4.35 -10.54 -0.81
N PRO A 57 4.96 -11.74 -0.77
CA PRO A 57 5.29 -12.51 -1.98
C PRO A 57 4.10 -12.74 -2.93
N ASN A 58 2.91 -12.97 -2.38
CA ASN A 58 1.67 -13.19 -3.13
C ASN A 58 1.03 -11.92 -3.73
N LYS A 59 1.63 -10.74 -3.54
CA LYS A 59 1.11 -9.44 -3.99
C LYS A 59 2.03 -8.69 -4.95
N ILE A 60 3.17 -9.28 -5.34
CA ILE A 60 4.11 -8.67 -6.28
C ILE A 60 3.46 -8.41 -7.65
N GLU A 61 2.79 -9.42 -8.21
CA GLU A 61 2.11 -9.29 -9.51
C GLU A 61 0.90 -8.33 -9.45
N GLU A 62 0.26 -8.21 -8.29
CA GLU A 62 -0.79 -7.22 -8.06
C GLU A 62 -0.24 -5.79 -8.21
N GLY A 63 0.91 -5.49 -7.62
CA GLY A 63 1.57 -4.17 -7.75
C GLY A 63 1.85 -3.81 -9.21
N LYS A 64 2.46 -4.72 -9.96
CA LYS A 64 2.69 -4.54 -11.41
C LYS A 64 1.39 -4.31 -12.20
N GLY A 65 0.30 -4.95 -11.78
CA GLY A 65 -1.03 -4.75 -12.36
C GLY A 65 -1.58 -3.35 -12.12
N LEU A 66 -1.41 -2.82 -10.90
CA LEU A 66 -1.84 -1.47 -10.54
C LEU A 66 -1.10 -0.39 -11.35
N ASP A 67 0.19 -0.55 -11.59
CA ASP A 67 0.97 0.38 -12.42
C ASP A 67 0.44 0.42 -13.86
N LYS A 68 0.11 -0.74 -14.45
CA LYS A 68 -0.51 -0.80 -15.77
C LYS A 68 -1.87 -0.10 -15.81
N ILE A 69 -2.64 -0.19 -14.72
CA ILE A 69 -3.92 0.51 -14.60
C ILE A 69 -3.70 2.03 -14.54
N ALA A 70 -2.74 2.50 -13.73
CA ALA A 70 -2.40 3.93 -13.67
C ALA A 70 -1.97 4.46 -15.04
N LEU A 71 -1.12 3.73 -15.76
CA LEU A 71 -0.63 4.14 -17.08
C LEU A 71 -1.73 4.16 -18.16
N SER A 72 -2.70 3.24 -18.09
CA SER A 72 -3.77 3.11 -19.10
C SER A 72 -5.01 3.94 -18.81
N LYS A 73 -5.45 4.00 -17.55
CA LYS A 73 -6.68 4.71 -17.12
C LYS A 73 -6.41 6.08 -16.49
N GLY A 74 -5.16 6.40 -16.20
CA GLY A 74 -4.74 7.65 -15.56
C GLY A 74 -4.78 7.62 -14.03
N TYR A 75 -5.62 6.78 -13.42
CA TYR A 75 -5.69 6.63 -11.97
C TYR A 75 -6.24 5.27 -11.52
N PHE A 76 -6.01 4.93 -10.25
CA PHE A 76 -6.67 3.83 -9.55
C PHE A 76 -6.83 4.13 -8.05
N ASN A 77 -7.79 3.44 -7.42
CA ASN A 77 -7.88 3.28 -5.98
C ASN A 77 -8.00 1.78 -5.68
N TYR A 78 -7.21 1.27 -4.76
CA TYR A 78 -7.15 -0.15 -4.48
C TYR A 78 -6.73 -0.44 -3.04
N GLU A 79 -7.48 -1.30 -2.37
CA GLU A 79 -7.12 -1.74 -1.03
C GLU A 79 -6.47 -3.12 -1.02
N THR A 80 -5.39 -3.23 -0.26
CA THR A 80 -4.57 -4.44 -0.20
C THR A 80 -3.77 -4.52 1.09
N ILE A 81 -2.90 -5.53 1.17
CA ILE A 81 -1.92 -5.70 2.24
C ILE A 81 -0.54 -5.34 1.70
N ARG A 82 0.21 -4.56 2.46
CA ARG A 82 1.62 -4.27 2.23
C ARG A 82 2.47 -4.68 3.43
N LYS A 83 3.78 -4.61 3.25
CA LYS A 83 4.80 -5.04 4.19
C LYS A 83 5.73 -3.86 4.49
N LYS A 84 6.03 -3.63 5.77
CA LYS A 84 7.06 -2.70 6.22
C LYS A 84 8.46 -3.34 6.13
N LYS A 85 9.51 -2.55 6.35
CA LYS A 85 10.91 -3.01 6.35
C LYS A 85 11.19 -4.11 7.38
N ASP A 86 10.57 -4.02 8.55
CA ASP A 86 10.67 -5.01 9.64
C ASP A 86 9.92 -6.32 9.34
N GLY A 87 9.18 -6.40 8.22
CA GLY A 87 8.37 -7.55 7.85
C GLY A 87 6.91 -7.47 8.30
N THR A 88 6.54 -6.47 9.10
CA THR A 88 5.17 -6.25 9.57
C THR A 88 4.23 -6.04 8.39
N LEU A 89 3.15 -6.80 8.36
CA LEU A 89 2.10 -6.69 7.36
C LEU A 89 1.01 -5.75 7.86
N PHE A 90 0.44 -4.94 6.97
CA PHE A 90 -0.65 -4.05 7.34
C PHE A 90 -1.58 -3.77 6.16
N PRO A 91 -2.87 -3.56 6.43
CA PRO A 91 -3.83 -3.14 5.42
C PRO A 91 -3.60 -1.69 5.00
N VAL A 92 -3.72 -1.43 3.70
CA VAL A 92 -3.47 -0.11 3.13
C VAL A 92 -4.41 0.16 1.96
N SER A 93 -4.90 1.38 1.88
CA SER A 93 -5.54 1.94 0.70
C SER A 93 -4.47 2.61 -0.16
N ILE A 94 -4.43 2.24 -1.43
CA ILE A 94 -3.46 2.72 -2.40
C ILE A 94 -4.20 3.50 -3.47
N SER A 95 -3.82 4.77 -3.62
CA SER A 95 -4.31 5.62 -4.70
C SER A 95 -3.13 5.99 -5.60
N GLY A 96 -3.23 5.65 -6.88
CA GLY A 96 -2.18 5.95 -7.86
C GLY A 96 -2.72 6.81 -9.00
N SER A 97 -1.93 7.76 -9.48
CA SER A 97 -2.23 8.50 -10.71
C SER A 97 -0.98 8.75 -11.54
N ASN A 98 -1.18 8.86 -12.86
CA ASN A 98 -0.12 9.33 -13.75
C ASN A 98 -0.08 10.86 -13.79
N ILE A 99 1.10 11.41 -14.05
CA ILE A 99 1.30 12.82 -14.31
C ILE A 99 2.08 12.95 -15.60
N SER A 100 1.53 13.71 -16.54
CA SER A 100 2.21 14.07 -17.78
C SER A 100 3.00 15.35 -17.56
N THR A 101 4.32 15.29 -17.79
CA THR A 101 5.17 16.48 -17.87
C THR A 101 5.45 16.82 -19.34
N ASP A 102 5.80 18.08 -19.62
CA ASP A 102 6.11 18.58 -20.99
C ASP A 102 7.24 17.79 -21.69
N SER A 103 8.01 16.99 -20.93
CA SER A 103 9.08 16.11 -21.41
C SER A 103 8.70 14.62 -21.36
N LYS A 104 7.49 14.28 -21.81
CA LYS A 104 7.13 12.97 -22.41
C LYS A 104 7.42 11.70 -21.59
N LEU A 105 7.45 11.77 -20.25
CA LEU A 105 7.45 10.61 -19.36
C LEU A 105 6.26 10.71 -18.41
N MET A 106 5.42 9.68 -18.39
CA MET A 106 4.29 9.56 -17.45
C MET A 106 4.82 9.05 -16.10
N GLU A 107 4.92 9.92 -15.12
CA GLU A 107 5.39 9.55 -13.78
C GLU A 107 4.18 9.13 -12.92
N VAL A 108 4.37 8.15 -12.03
CA VAL A 108 3.29 7.64 -11.17
C VAL A 108 3.47 8.18 -9.76
N ARG A 109 2.46 8.90 -9.26
CA ARG A 109 2.34 9.21 -7.83
C ARG A 109 1.47 8.17 -7.17
N VAL A 110 1.98 7.58 -6.09
CA VAL A 110 1.22 6.62 -5.29
C VAL A 110 1.14 7.11 -3.85
N LEU A 111 -0.08 7.12 -3.35
CA LEU A 111 -0.46 7.49 -2.00
C LEU A 111 -0.87 6.23 -1.23
N TYR A 112 -0.37 6.11 -0.01
CA TYR A 112 -0.65 5.00 0.90
C TYR A 112 -1.26 5.53 2.19
N ALA A 113 -2.50 5.11 2.46
CA ALA A 113 -3.20 5.39 3.70
C ALA A 113 -3.42 4.08 4.48
N PRO A 114 -2.95 3.97 5.73
CA PRO A 114 -3.24 2.79 6.54
C PRO A 114 -4.75 2.69 6.78
N THR A 115 -5.32 1.49 6.66
CA THR A 115 -6.76 1.26 6.89
C THR A 115 -6.97 0.34 8.08
N LYS A 116 -8.23 0.18 8.51
CA LYS A 116 -8.62 -0.84 9.49
C LYS A 116 -9.40 -1.94 8.79
N LEU A 117 -9.15 -3.17 9.22
CA LEU A 117 -9.88 -4.36 8.79
C LEU A 117 -11.04 -4.60 9.75
N PHE A 118 -12.23 -4.74 9.20
CA PHE A 118 -13.44 -5.12 9.92
C PHE A 118 -13.68 -6.60 9.72
N ILE A 119 -13.59 -7.36 10.81
CA ILE A 119 -13.91 -8.79 10.79
C ILE A 119 -15.42 -8.90 11.00
N SER A 120 -16.14 -9.29 9.94
CA SER A 120 -17.51 -9.77 10.11
C SER A 120 -17.44 -11.14 10.81
N ARG A 121 -18.19 -11.31 11.90
CA ARG A 121 -18.15 -12.51 12.72
C ARG A 121 -18.55 -13.72 11.87
N SER A 122 -17.58 -14.50 11.38
CA SER A 122 -17.85 -15.87 10.95
C SER A 122 -18.20 -16.66 12.21
N SER A 123 -19.25 -17.47 12.16
CA SER A 123 -19.78 -18.26 13.28
C SER A 123 -18.74 -19.13 14.00
N ASP A 124 -17.58 -19.36 13.37
CA ASP A 124 -16.44 -20.06 13.94
C ASP A 124 -15.24 -19.10 14.05
N MET A 125 -14.94 -18.61 15.25
CA MET A 125 -13.61 -18.06 15.53
C MET A 125 -12.58 -19.21 15.48
N PRO A 126 -11.38 -19.00 14.90
CA PRO A 126 -10.39 -20.06 14.81
C PRO A 126 -9.96 -20.55 16.20
N LEU A 127 -10.14 -21.86 16.45
CA LEU A 127 -9.43 -22.56 17.51
C LEU A 127 -7.92 -22.51 17.22
N GLN A 128 -7.11 -22.55 18.27
CA GLN A 128 -5.65 -22.50 18.17
C GLN A 128 -5.10 -23.54 17.17
N GLY A 129 -4.30 -23.08 16.21
CA GLY A 129 -3.72 -23.93 15.16
C GLY A 129 -4.64 -24.26 13.97
N LYS A 130 -5.82 -23.63 13.84
CA LYS A 130 -6.71 -23.82 12.68
C LYS A 130 -6.77 -22.60 11.77
N THR A 131 -6.93 -22.91 10.49
CA THR A 131 -7.16 -21.95 9.41
C THR A 131 -8.67 -21.74 9.21
N VAL A 132 -9.15 -20.50 9.27
CA VAL A 132 -10.52 -20.10 8.94
C VAL A 132 -10.47 -19.14 7.76
N VAL A 133 -11.32 -19.34 6.75
CA VAL A 133 -11.50 -18.34 5.70
C VAL A 133 -12.60 -17.39 6.15
N SER A 134 -12.23 -16.16 6.49
CA SER A 134 -13.17 -15.12 6.90
C SER A 134 -13.26 -14.04 5.84
N GLU A 135 -14.45 -13.46 5.77
CA GLU A 135 -14.72 -12.31 4.91
C GLU A 135 -14.45 -11.03 5.71
N VAL A 136 -13.41 -10.31 5.30
CA VAL A 136 -13.01 -9.06 5.93
C VAL A 136 -13.32 -7.91 5.00
N SER A 137 -14.02 -6.93 5.56
CA SER A 137 -14.32 -5.68 4.89
C SER A 137 -13.42 -4.56 5.41
N SER A 138 -13.09 -3.60 4.57
CA SER A 138 -12.46 -2.35 5.00
C SER A 138 -13.52 -1.27 5.30
N SER A 139 -13.06 -0.13 5.80
CA SER A 139 -13.91 1.07 5.98
C SER A 139 -14.49 1.61 4.67
N THR A 140 -13.97 1.21 3.51
CA THR A 140 -14.47 1.65 2.20
C THR A 140 -15.43 0.65 1.56
N GLY A 141 -15.77 -0.44 2.26
CA GLY A 141 -16.74 -1.44 1.83
C GLY A 141 -16.18 -2.52 0.89
N VAL A 142 -14.87 -2.55 0.65
CA VAL A 142 -14.22 -3.63 -0.12
C VAL A 142 -14.17 -4.88 0.75
N SER A 143 -14.79 -5.96 0.28
CA SER A 143 -14.76 -7.26 0.93
C SER A 143 -13.73 -8.19 0.27
N LYS A 144 -12.88 -8.85 1.07
CA LYS A 144 -11.98 -9.91 0.61
C LYS A 144 -12.05 -11.11 1.54
N LYS A 145 -12.12 -12.30 0.94
CA LYS A 145 -11.88 -13.55 1.66
C LYS A 145 -10.42 -13.62 2.03
N ILE A 146 -10.13 -13.61 3.33
CA ILE A 146 -8.79 -13.83 3.85
C ILE A 146 -8.76 -15.12 4.64
N THR A 147 -7.64 -15.80 4.55
CA THR A 147 -7.37 -16.99 5.34
C THR A 147 -6.78 -16.54 6.68
N LEU A 148 -7.62 -16.50 7.72
CA LEU A 148 -7.23 -16.30 9.11
C LEU A 148 -6.72 -17.63 9.68
N PHE A 149 -5.41 -17.82 9.72
CA PHE A 149 -4.85 -18.67 10.77
C PHE A 149 -4.99 -17.91 12.09
N GLN A 150 -4.98 -18.57 13.25
CA GLN A 150 -4.80 -17.84 14.51
C GLN A 150 -3.50 -17.03 14.36
N SER A 151 -3.65 -15.72 14.10
CA SER A 151 -2.65 -14.77 13.61
C SER A 151 -2.18 -14.96 12.15
N TYR A 152 -2.30 -13.93 11.30
CA TYR A 152 -1.08 -13.44 10.67
C TYR A 152 -0.27 -12.86 11.84
N PRO A 153 0.75 -13.56 12.40
CA PRO A 153 1.50 -13.02 13.55
C PRO A 153 2.18 -11.70 13.22
N GLN A 154 2.30 -11.39 11.93
CA GLN A 154 2.91 -10.18 11.39
C GLN A 154 1.92 -9.02 11.19
N ILE A 155 0.59 -9.19 11.32
CA ILE A 155 -0.37 -8.07 11.27
C ILE A 155 -0.73 -7.67 12.71
N PRO A 156 -0.34 -6.48 13.17
CA PRO A 156 -0.59 -6.04 14.53
C PRO A 156 -2.09 -5.92 14.87
N SER A 157 -2.46 -6.17 16.13
CA SER A 157 -3.86 -6.24 16.59
C SER A 157 -4.64 -4.93 16.40
N GLU A 158 -3.96 -3.78 16.40
CA GLU A 158 -4.55 -2.45 16.27
C GLU A 158 -5.18 -2.17 14.90
N PHE A 159 -4.83 -2.97 13.89
CA PHE A 159 -5.44 -2.88 12.56
C PHE A 159 -6.77 -3.62 12.45
N PHE A 160 -7.18 -4.38 13.47
CA PHE A 160 -8.46 -5.08 13.49
C PHE A 160 -9.49 -4.29 14.29
N SER A 161 -10.69 -4.17 13.73
CA SER A 161 -11.88 -3.66 14.40
C SER A 161 -12.97 -4.73 14.36
N THR A 162 -13.59 -5.00 15.50
CA THR A 162 -14.76 -5.88 15.58
C THR A 162 -16.01 -5.03 15.55
N SER A 163 -16.85 -5.22 14.53
CA SER A 163 -18.23 -4.74 14.57
C SER A 163 -19.02 -5.75 15.41
N PHE A 164 -19.55 -5.33 16.55
CA PHE A 164 -20.48 -6.13 17.35
C PHE A 164 -21.88 -6.11 16.74
#